data_AF-A0A444JZQ8-F1
#
_entry.id   AF-A0A444JZQ8-F1
#
_cell.length_a   1.000
_cell.length_b   1.000
_cell.length_c   1.000
_cell.angle_alpha   90.00
_cell.angle_beta   90.00
_cell.angle_gamma   90.00
#
_symmetry.space_group_name_H-M   'P 1'
#
loop_
_entity.id
_entity.type
_entity.pdbx_description
1 polymer ?
#
loop_
_entity_poly.entity_id
_entity_poly.type
_entity_poly.pdbx_seq_one_letter_code
_entity_poly.pdbx_strand_id
1 'polypeptide(L)'
;ALITGSEHEKDRRIRFENAPRFGLVGKPLDMTYRVISTEGNGAPVDVRVSVNGEQVSVEHATVGQPMKLSVTIPNAGRNIVQLGIDREPGELTDANNRAIALVDGIRENLRVLLVSGEPHAGERTWRNLLKSDASVDLVHFTILRPPEKQDGTPINELSLIAFPTRELFVEKIKDFDLIIFDRYQHRDVLPILYYDYISEYVEKGGALLIAAGPEYAGENSIARTPLNAALPAMPTGEVVDKAFYPRLTDLGQRHPVTRGLDGSASEPPHWSRWFRTIGVKNPEGEVVMKGADDRPLLLLDRKGEGRVGMLLSDQGWLWARGFEGGGPHVQLYRRIAHWLMKEPELEEERLTADGHGMMLEIRRQSMIDDPGPAQVITPSGK
;
A
#
# COMPACT_ATOMS: atom_id res chain seq x y z
N ALA A 1 51.35 -12.58 20.10
CA ALA A 1 50.18 -11.81 19.62
C ALA A 1 50.61 -10.37 19.48
N LEU A 2 50.38 -9.73 18.33
CA LEU A 2 50.59 -8.29 18.19
C LEU A 2 49.40 -7.60 18.87
N ILE A 3 49.61 -6.99 20.03
CA ILE A 3 48.62 -6.13 20.66
C ILE A 3 48.94 -4.72 20.16
N THR A 4 48.11 -4.20 19.26
CA THR A 4 48.17 -2.81 18.82
C THR A 4 47.18 -2.00 19.67
N GLY A 5 47.68 -1.06 20.46
CA GLY A 5 46.90 -0.17 21.32
C GLY A 5 47.69 0.26 22.57
N SER A 6 47.44 1.45 23.09
CA SER A 6 48.00 1.97 24.34
C SER A 6 47.13 1.61 25.55
N GLU A 7 47.73 1.47 26.73
CA GLU A 7 47.06 1.05 27.97
C GLU A 7 45.98 2.05 28.46
N HIS A 8 45.92 3.24 27.87
CA HIS A 8 44.98 4.32 28.19
C HIS A 8 44.01 4.64 27.04
N GLU A 9 43.85 3.74 26.07
CA GLU A 9 42.90 3.92 24.97
C GLU A 9 41.44 3.83 25.46
N LYS A 10 40.69 4.90 25.17
CA LYS A 10 39.26 4.98 25.44
C LYS A 10 38.49 4.58 24.19
N ASP A 11 37.62 3.59 24.33
CA ASP A 11 36.72 3.17 23.26
C ASP A 11 35.38 2.75 23.88
N ARG A 12 34.29 3.30 23.35
CA ARG A 12 32.94 2.82 23.64
C ARG A 12 32.41 2.08 22.44
N ARG A 13 31.64 1.04 22.72
CA ARG A 13 31.04 0.18 21.72
C ARG A 13 29.62 -0.16 22.09
N ILE A 14 28.69 0.12 21.19
CA ILE A 14 27.33 -0.37 21.27
C ILE A 14 27.15 -1.59 20.36
N ARG A 15 26.39 -2.59 20.83
CA ARG A 15 26.04 -3.75 20.02
C ARG A 15 24.68 -4.32 20.42
N PHE A 16 24.00 -4.94 19.47
CA PHE A 16 22.86 -5.80 19.77
C PHE A 16 23.34 -7.11 20.39
N GLU A 17 22.66 -7.56 21.44
CA GLU A 17 22.80 -8.91 21.99
C GLU A 17 21.74 -9.85 21.44
N ASN A 18 20.52 -9.33 21.25
CA ASN A 18 19.45 -10.00 20.56
C ASN A 18 18.73 -9.01 19.64
N ALA A 19 18.73 -9.32 18.35
CA ALA A 19 18.01 -8.58 17.32
C ALA A 19 17.31 -9.60 16.43
N PRO A 20 16.00 -9.85 16.64
CA PRO A 20 15.25 -10.74 15.78
C PRO A 20 15.33 -10.29 14.32
N ARG A 21 15.46 -11.26 13.41
CA ARG A 21 15.47 -10.99 11.97
C ARG A 21 14.10 -10.62 11.41
N PHE A 22 13.03 -10.98 12.13
CA PHE A 22 11.66 -10.77 11.70
C PHE A 22 10.84 -10.08 12.79
N GLY A 23 9.92 -9.21 12.39
CA GLY A 23 8.96 -8.55 13.27
C GLY A 23 7.63 -8.32 12.56
N LEU A 24 6.54 -8.21 13.32
CA LEU A 24 5.24 -7.87 12.73
C LEU A 24 5.12 -6.35 12.54
N VAL A 25 4.66 -5.94 11.36
CA VAL A 25 4.45 -4.51 11.04
C VAL A 25 3.41 -3.91 12.01
N GLY A 26 3.70 -2.73 12.55
CA GLY A 26 2.83 -2.01 13.48
C GLY A 26 2.74 -2.64 14.89
N LYS A 27 3.48 -3.72 15.16
CA LYS A 27 3.57 -4.32 16.49
C LYS A 27 4.92 -4.02 17.13
N PRO A 28 4.99 -3.89 18.47
CA PRO A 28 6.26 -3.79 19.18
C PRO A 28 7.12 -5.04 18.98
N LEU A 29 8.40 -4.84 18.65
CA LEU A 29 9.42 -5.87 18.56
C LEU A 29 10.44 -5.68 19.68
N ASP A 30 10.59 -6.72 20.50
CA ASP A 30 11.54 -6.70 21.60
C ASP A 30 12.96 -7.07 21.14
N MET A 31 13.91 -6.24 21.53
CA MET A 31 15.34 -6.36 21.23
C MET A 31 16.15 -6.15 22.53
N THR A 32 17.41 -6.59 22.51
CA THR A 32 18.34 -6.37 23.62
C THR A 32 19.66 -5.85 23.08
N TYR A 33 20.22 -4.83 23.71
CA TYR A 33 21.51 -4.26 23.35
C TYR A 33 22.40 -4.06 24.60
N ARG A 34 23.68 -3.82 24.37
CA ARG A 34 24.63 -3.51 25.44
C ARG A 34 25.61 -2.44 24.97
N VAL A 35 25.90 -1.48 25.86
CA VAL A 35 27.01 -0.53 25.71
C VAL A 35 28.19 -1.03 26.54
N ILE A 36 29.36 -1.07 25.92
CA ILE A 36 30.63 -1.50 26.51
C ILE A 36 31.58 -0.31 26.45
N SER A 37 32.38 -0.12 27.49
CA SER A 37 33.43 0.89 27.56
C SER A 37 34.70 0.26 28.11
N THR A 38 35.86 0.74 27.67
CA THR A 38 37.15 0.37 28.28
C THR A 38 37.34 0.95 29.68
N GLU A 39 36.66 2.05 30.02
CA GLU A 39 36.64 2.67 31.36
C GLU A 39 35.20 2.87 31.87
N GLY A 40 34.98 2.75 33.19
CA GLY A 40 33.74 3.24 33.82
C GLY A 40 32.49 2.37 33.61
N ASN A 41 32.50 1.13 34.10
CA ASN A 41 31.26 0.35 34.24
C ASN A 41 30.24 1.08 35.14
N GLY A 42 28.97 1.05 34.75
CA GLY A 42 27.87 1.66 35.51
C GLY A 42 27.58 3.13 35.21
N ALA A 43 28.35 3.78 34.33
CA ALA A 43 28.02 5.13 33.88
C ALA A 43 26.72 5.13 33.03
N PRO A 44 25.83 6.12 33.20
CA PRO A 44 24.68 6.30 32.33
C PRO A 44 25.13 6.85 30.97
N VAL A 45 24.50 6.39 29.89
CA VAL A 45 24.73 6.86 28.53
C VAL A 45 23.43 6.93 27.76
N ASP A 46 23.25 8.01 26.99
CA ASP A 46 22.09 8.19 26.12
C ASP A 46 22.30 7.45 24.81
N VAL A 47 21.31 6.62 24.45
CA VAL A 47 21.30 5.82 23.22
C VAL A 47 20.18 6.33 22.33
N ARG A 48 20.55 6.95 21.22
CA ARG A 48 19.60 7.37 20.18
C ARG A 48 19.17 6.14 19.38
N VAL A 49 17.87 5.92 19.30
CA VAL A 49 17.27 4.83 18.53
C VAL A 49 16.62 5.43 17.29
N SER A 50 16.97 4.90 16.13
CA SER A 50 16.38 5.31 14.86
C SER A 50 15.88 4.11 14.08
N VAL A 51 14.73 4.24 13.43
CA VAL A 51 14.19 3.24 12.51
C VAL A 51 14.10 3.88 11.13
N ASN A 52 14.75 3.28 10.14
CA ASN A 52 14.82 3.80 8.77
C ASN A 52 15.31 5.26 8.69
N GLY A 53 16.20 5.66 9.62
CA GLY A 53 16.79 7.00 9.68
C GLY A 53 15.98 8.04 10.47
N GLU A 54 14.74 7.73 10.85
CA GLU A 54 13.94 8.58 11.74
C GLU A 54 14.22 8.24 13.20
N GLN A 55 14.54 9.24 14.02
CA GLN A 55 14.75 9.02 15.46
C GLN A 55 13.41 8.79 16.15
N VAL A 56 13.24 7.59 16.72
CA VAL A 56 11.99 7.17 17.36
C VAL A 56 12.03 7.31 18.88
N SER A 57 13.21 7.16 19.50
CA SER A 57 13.38 7.33 20.95
C SER A 57 14.83 7.64 21.33
N VAL A 58 15.00 8.04 22.60
CA VAL A 58 16.29 8.12 23.29
C VAL A 58 16.18 7.27 24.55
N GLU A 59 17.01 6.24 24.66
CA GLU A 59 17.03 5.34 25.80
C GLU A 59 18.20 5.68 26.73
N HIS A 60 17.99 5.53 28.04
CA HIS A 60 19.07 5.65 29.02
C HIS A 60 19.65 4.27 29.33
N ALA A 61 20.88 4.02 28.90
CA ALA A 61 21.59 2.77 29.11
C ALA A 61 22.61 2.88 30.24
N THR A 62 22.85 1.76 30.93
CA THR A 62 23.94 1.64 31.90
C THR A 62 25.09 0.85 31.28
N VAL A 63 26.29 1.44 31.22
CA VAL A 63 27.46 0.78 30.63
C VAL A 63 27.74 -0.56 31.33
N GLY A 64 27.92 -1.61 30.52
CA GLY A 64 28.19 -2.98 30.95
C GLY A 64 26.94 -3.83 31.16
N GLN A 65 25.73 -3.25 31.21
CA GLN A 65 24.48 -3.97 31.44
C GLN A 65 23.68 -4.23 30.16
N PRO A 66 22.99 -5.38 30.04
CA PRO A 66 22.02 -5.61 28.96
C PRO A 66 20.79 -4.73 29.16
N MET A 67 20.44 -3.97 28.12
CA MET A 67 19.28 -3.08 28.10
C MET A 67 18.22 -3.63 27.15
N LYS A 68 16.96 -3.60 27.59
CA LYS A 68 15.82 -3.94 26.73
C LYS A 68 15.46 -2.75 25.84
N LEU A 69 15.02 -3.05 24.64
CA LEU A 69 14.55 -2.08 23.67
C LEU A 69 13.28 -2.63 23.03
N SER A 70 12.23 -1.80 22.92
CA SER A 70 11.03 -2.16 22.17
C SER A 70 10.85 -1.16 21.03
N VAL A 71 10.87 -1.63 19.79
CA VAL A 71 10.73 -0.80 18.59
C VAL A 71 9.55 -1.27 17.77
N THR A 72 8.75 -0.34 17.24
CA THR A 72 7.66 -0.70 16.32
C THR A 72 8.19 -0.69 14.89
N ILE A 73 7.96 -1.77 14.16
CA ILE A 73 8.40 -1.89 12.77
C ILE A 73 7.38 -1.21 11.85
N PRO A 74 7.74 -0.12 11.14
CA PRO A 74 6.76 0.69 10.41
C PRO A 74 6.32 0.06 9.08
N ASN A 75 7.22 -0.66 8.40
CA ASN A 75 6.99 -1.09 7.01
C ASN A 75 7.18 -2.60 6.84
N ALA A 76 6.49 -3.18 5.86
CA ALA A 76 6.79 -4.53 5.41
C ALA A 76 8.16 -4.57 4.70
N GLY A 77 8.82 -5.73 4.73
CA GLY A 77 10.16 -5.90 4.17
C GLY A 77 11.26 -5.30 5.06
N ARG A 78 12.39 -4.95 4.46
CA ARG A 78 13.62 -4.61 5.21
C ARG A 78 13.49 -3.27 5.93
N ASN A 79 13.66 -3.29 7.25
CA ASN A 79 13.77 -2.13 8.12
C ASN A 79 15.16 -2.09 8.76
N ILE A 80 15.66 -0.88 8.98
CA ILE A 80 16.98 -0.65 9.57
C ILE A 80 16.77 -0.05 10.95
N VAL A 81 17.11 -0.81 12.00
CA VAL A 81 17.14 -0.31 13.38
C VAL A 81 18.58 0.08 13.70
N GLN A 82 18.79 1.36 13.98
CA GLN A 82 20.09 1.91 14.32
C GLN A 82 20.10 2.37 15.77
N LEU A 83 21.15 2.00 16.50
CA LEU A 83 21.50 2.58 17.79
C LEU A 83 22.74 3.44 17.63
N GLY A 84 22.74 4.61 18.26
CA GLY A 84 23.87 5.52 18.27
C GLY A 84 24.12 6.08 19.66
N ILE A 85 25.39 6.18 20.04
CA ILE A 85 25.83 6.93 21.22
C ILE A 85 26.71 8.10 20.77
N ASP A 86 26.73 9.18 21.55
CA ASP A 86 27.54 10.35 21.24
C ASP A 86 29.02 10.06 21.50
N ARG A 87 29.91 10.68 20.70
CA ARG A 87 31.35 10.51 20.85
C ARG A 87 31.87 11.19 22.12
N GLU A 88 32.77 10.53 22.84
CA GLU A 88 33.47 11.11 23.99
C GLU A 88 34.84 11.68 23.60
N PRO A 89 35.32 12.73 24.28
CA PRO A 89 36.67 13.25 24.09
C PRO A 89 37.72 12.17 24.35
N GLY A 90 38.63 11.97 23.38
CA GLY A 90 39.70 10.97 23.48
C GLY A 90 39.32 9.56 23.00
N GLU A 91 38.11 9.35 22.46
CA GLU A 91 37.76 8.08 21.83
C GLU A 91 38.58 7.80 20.57
N LEU A 92 39.07 6.55 20.48
CA LEU A 92 39.88 6.03 19.37
C LEU A 92 39.13 6.13 18.02
N THR A 93 37.85 5.77 18.01
CA THR A 93 37.01 5.80 16.82
C THR A 93 35.54 6.03 17.19
N ASP A 94 34.79 6.68 16.31
CA ASP A 94 33.33 6.80 16.43
C ASP A 94 32.58 5.69 15.69
N ALA A 95 33.29 4.85 14.93
CA ALA A 95 32.70 3.75 14.18
C ALA A 95 32.03 2.71 15.10
N ASN A 96 32.56 2.53 16.31
CA ASN A 96 32.03 1.59 17.31
C ASN A 96 30.83 2.15 18.09
N ASN A 97 30.56 3.45 17.95
CA ASN A 97 29.45 4.14 18.62
C ASN A 97 28.10 3.94 17.90
N ARG A 98 28.07 3.10 16.86
CA ARG A 98 26.85 2.77 16.11
C ARG A 98 26.67 1.27 16.00
N ALA A 99 25.44 0.81 16.18
CA ALA A 99 25.04 -0.57 15.90
C ALA A 99 23.83 -0.56 14.98
N ILE A 100 23.82 -1.46 13.99
CA ILE A 100 22.73 -1.59 13.02
C ILE A 100 22.20 -3.02 13.08
N ALA A 101 20.88 -3.16 13.12
CA ALA A 101 20.16 -4.40 12.93
C ALA A 101 19.22 -4.28 11.73
N LEU A 102 19.20 -5.31 10.89
CA LEU A 102 18.24 -5.45 9.81
C LEU A 102 17.09 -6.32 10.31
N VAL A 103 15.86 -5.81 10.19
CA VAL A 103 14.64 -6.51 10.58
C VAL A 103 13.70 -6.54 9.39
N ASP A 104 13.33 -7.74 8.95
CA ASP A 104 12.32 -7.93 7.92
C ASP A 104 10.92 -7.90 8.56
N GLY A 105 10.16 -6.86 8.24
CA GLY A 105 8.77 -6.68 8.64
C GLY A 105 7.85 -7.62 7.87
N ILE A 106 7.10 -8.44 8.58
CA ILE A 106 6.08 -9.34 8.03
C ILE A 106 4.71 -8.74 8.36
N ARG A 107 3.84 -8.60 7.35
CA ARG A 107 2.44 -8.21 7.56
C ARG A 107 1.60 -9.43 7.91
N GLU A 108 0.55 -9.20 8.69
CA GLU A 108 -0.58 -10.14 8.76
C GLU A 108 -1.32 -10.16 7.42
N ASN A 109 -2.23 -11.12 7.22
CA ASN A 109 -3.04 -11.16 6.01
C ASN A 109 -3.83 -9.86 5.83
N LEU A 110 -3.79 -9.32 4.62
CA LEU A 110 -4.50 -8.12 4.21
C LEU A 110 -6.00 -8.40 4.16
N ARG A 111 -6.79 -7.64 4.90
CA ARG A 111 -8.23 -7.82 5.00
C ARG A 111 -8.93 -6.98 3.95
N VAL A 112 -9.59 -7.63 3.00
CA VAL A 112 -10.26 -6.96 1.89
C VAL A 112 -11.78 -7.12 1.99
N LEU A 113 -12.51 -6.02 1.94
CA LEU A 113 -13.97 -6.00 1.85
C LEU A 113 -14.40 -5.73 0.41
N LEU A 114 -14.97 -6.73 -0.26
CA LEU A 114 -15.53 -6.59 -1.61
C LEU A 114 -17.06 -6.54 -1.55
N VAL A 115 -17.64 -5.42 -1.95
CA VAL A 115 -19.09 -5.22 -2.00
C VAL A 115 -19.54 -5.02 -3.43
N SER A 116 -20.29 -5.99 -3.93
CA SER A 116 -20.75 -6.06 -5.32
C SER A 116 -22.21 -5.66 -5.41
N GLY A 117 -22.53 -4.67 -6.24
CA GLY A 117 -23.90 -4.12 -6.35
C GLY A 117 -24.87 -5.01 -7.14
N GLU A 118 -24.39 -5.67 -8.18
CA GLU A 118 -25.17 -6.55 -9.05
C GLU A 118 -24.33 -7.75 -9.51
N PRO A 119 -24.91 -8.95 -9.66
CA PRO A 119 -24.20 -10.09 -10.23
C PRO A 119 -23.74 -9.80 -11.67
N HIS A 120 -22.44 -9.92 -11.95
CA HIS A 120 -21.89 -9.73 -13.29
C HIS A 120 -20.65 -10.60 -13.56
N ALA A 121 -20.18 -10.63 -14.80
CA ALA A 121 -19.08 -11.49 -15.21
C ALA A 121 -17.74 -11.15 -14.53
N GLY A 122 -17.50 -9.88 -14.19
CA GLY A 122 -16.28 -9.39 -13.55
C GLY A 122 -16.21 -9.61 -12.04
N GLU A 123 -17.34 -9.81 -11.38
CA GLU A 123 -17.41 -10.12 -9.94
C GLU A 123 -16.59 -11.40 -9.60
N ARG A 124 -16.60 -12.38 -10.52
CA ARG A 124 -15.80 -13.60 -10.39
C ARG A 124 -14.31 -13.33 -10.56
N THR A 125 -13.93 -12.39 -11.42
CA THR A 125 -12.52 -12.06 -11.68
C THR A 125 -11.87 -11.48 -10.42
N TRP A 126 -12.46 -10.47 -9.80
CA TRP A 126 -11.94 -9.89 -8.55
C TRP A 126 -11.85 -10.91 -7.43
N ARG A 127 -12.93 -11.64 -7.19
CA ARG A 127 -12.98 -12.65 -6.13
C ARG A 127 -11.93 -13.75 -6.33
N ASN A 128 -11.81 -14.28 -7.55
CA ASN A 128 -10.86 -15.36 -7.82
C ASN A 128 -9.42 -14.87 -7.65
N LEU A 129 -9.12 -13.65 -8.08
CA LEU A 129 -7.82 -13.04 -7.92
C LEU A 129 -7.47 -12.86 -6.43
N LEU A 130 -8.36 -12.22 -5.67
CA LEU A 130 -8.14 -11.96 -4.25
C LEU A 130 -8.09 -13.25 -3.42
N LYS A 131 -8.95 -14.24 -3.72
CA LYS A 131 -8.90 -15.55 -3.04
C LYS A 131 -7.67 -16.39 -3.40
N SER A 132 -7.06 -16.14 -4.56
CA SER A 132 -5.86 -16.86 -4.97
C SER A 132 -4.60 -16.33 -4.30
N ASP A 133 -4.68 -15.15 -3.69
CA ASP A 133 -3.57 -14.54 -2.98
C ASP A 133 -3.53 -15.02 -1.52
N ALA A 134 -2.45 -15.67 -1.13
CA ALA A 134 -2.33 -16.27 0.20
C ALA A 134 -2.21 -15.22 1.31
N SER A 135 -1.85 -13.98 0.96
CA SER A 135 -1.76 -12.86 1.89
C SER A 135 -3.07 -12.07 2.02
N VAL A 136 -4.19 -12.55 1.45
CA VAL A 136 -5.47 -11.81 1.46
C VAL A 136 -6.59 -12.59 2.13
N ASP A 137 -7.20 -11.98 3.14
CA ASP A 137 -8.42 -12.44 3.77
C ASP A 137 -9.63 -11.68 3.19
N LEU A 138 -10.35 -12.33 2.26
CA LEU A 138 -11.47 -11.71 1.54
C LEU A 138 -12.82 -11.90 2.26
N VAL A 139 -13.44 -10.78 2.65
CA VAL A 139 -14.86 -10.70 3.02
C VAL A 139 -15.64 -10.17 1.82
N HIS A 140 -16.60 -10.94 1.33
CA HIS A 140 -17.32 -10.60 0.09
C HIS A 140 -18.84 -10.68 0.23
N PHE A 141 -19.53 -9.65 -0.24
CA PHE A 141 -20.99 -9.57 -0.30
C PHE A 141 -21.50 -9.13 -1.67
N THR A 142 -22.55 -9.79 -2.16
CA THR A 142 -23.29 -9.38 -3.37
C THR A 142 -24.68 -8.94 -2.94
N ILE A 143 -25.14 -7.77 -3.40
CA ILE A 143 -26.53 -7.35 -3.22
C ILE A 143 -27.37 -8.06 -4.29
N LEU A 144 -28.07 -9.12 -3.89
CA LEU A 144 -28.69 -10.08 -4.80
C LEU A 144 -29.98 -9.58 -5.50
N ARG A 145 -30.62 -8.50 -5.05
CA ARG A 145 -31.89 -8.05 -5.65
C ARG A 145 -32.12 -6.53 -5.58
N PRO A 146 -32.50 -5.87 -6.69
CA PRO A 146 -33.04 -4.51 -6.69
C PRO A 146 -34.44 -4.47 -6.05
N PRO A 147 -34.78 -3.42 -5.28
CA PRO A 147 -36.07 -3.30 -4.57
C PRO A 147 -37.30 -3.24 -5.48
N GLU A 148 -37.12 -2.92 -6.76
CA GLU A 148 -38.21 -2.76 -7.74
C GLU A 148 -38.87 -4.10 -8.15
N LYS A 149 -38.20 -5.24 -7.94
CA LYS A 149 -38.80 -6.57 -8.09
C LYS A 149 -39.45 -6.98 -6.76
N GLN A 150 -40.62 -6.40 -6.49
CA GLN A 150 -41.37 -6.56 -5.25
C GLN A 150 -41.72 -8.04 -4.96
N ASP A 151 -40.97 -8.65 -4.04
CA ASP A 151 -41.57 -9.44 -2.98
C ASP A 151 -41.83 -8.46 -1.82
N GLY A 152 -42.96 -8.57 -1.12
CA GLY A 152 -43.30 -7.72 0.04
C GLY A 152 -42.41 -7.92 1.28
N THR A 153 -41.20 -8.45 1.08
CA THR A 153 -40.22 -8.81 2.09
C THR A 153 -39.21 -7.67 2.24
N PRO A 154 -38.98 -7.16 3.47
CA PRO A 154 -37.96 -6.16 3.76
C PRO A 154 -36.59 -6.48 3.11
N ILE A 155 -35.87 -5.47 2.63
CA ILE A 155 -34.63 -5.65 1.83
C ILE A 155 -33.54 -6.43 2.61
N ASN A 156 -33.48 -6.25 3.93
CA ASN A 156 -32.62 -7.00 4.84
C ASN A 156 -32.97 -8.50 4.93
N GLU A 157 -34.19 -8.88 4.56
CA GLU A 157 -34.69 -10.26 4.50
C GLU A 157 -34.59 -10.88 3.09
N LEU A 158 -34.29 -10.09 2.05
CA LEU A 158 -34.05 -10.58 0.67
C LEU A 158 -32.66 -11.18 0.47
N SER A 159 -31.77 -11.03 1.44
CA SER A 159 -30.43 -11.63 1.46
C SER A 159 -30.45 -12.89 2.32
N LEU A 160 -29.82 -13.99 1.85
CA LEU A 160 -29.81 -15.28 2.57
C LEU A 160 -29.23 -15.18 4.00
N ILE A 161 -28.44 -14.14 4.24
CA ILE A 161 -27.93 -13.65 5.53
C ILE A 161 -28.04 -12.11 5.45
N ALA A 162 -28.58 -11.45 6.48
CA ALA A 162 -28.70 -9.99 6.49
C ALA A 162 -27.32 -9.33 6.33
N PHE A 163 -27.21 -8.31 5.47
CA PHE A 163 -25.95 -7.60 5.25
C PHE A 163 -25.55 -6.86 6.52
N PRO A 164 -24.42 -7.21 7.19
CA PRO A 164 -24.08 -6.69 8.51
C PRO A 164 -23.41 -5.31 8.38
N THR A 165 -24.16 -4.33 7.86
CA THR A 165 -23.65 -2.99 7.51
C THR A 165 -22.97 -2.29 8.68
N ARG A 166 -23.57 -2.35 9.87
CA ARG A 166 -23.00 -1.75 11.08
C ARG A 166 -21.68 -2.41 11.48
N GLU A 167 -21.63 -3.74 11.49
CA GLU A 167 -20.41 -4.45 11.85
C GLU A 167 -19.28 -4.11 10.88
N LEU A 168 -19.56 -4.09 9.57
CA LEU A 168 -18.55 -3.87 8.53
C LEU A 168 -18.10 -2.40 8.43
N PHE A 169 -19.04 -1.45 8.45
CA PHE A 169 -18.76 -0.04 8.14
C PHE A 169 -18.71 0.88 9.36
N VAL A 170 -18.95 0.35 10.57
CA VAL A 170 -18.84 1.13 11.81
C VAL A 170 -17.85 0.45 12.76
N GLU A 171 -18.06 -0.82 13.07
CA GLU A 171 -17.30 -1.50 14.13
C GLU A 171 -15.93 -2.00 13.63
N LYS A 172 -15.89 -2.56 12.41
CA LYS A 172 -14.71 -3.21 11.82
C LYS A 172 -14.13 -2.48 10.61
N ILE A 173 -14.60 -1.27 10.28
CA ILE A 173 -14.14 -0.55 9.08
C ILE A 173 -12.62 -0.35 9.08
N LYS A 174 -12.04 -0.05 10.25
CA LYS A 174 -10.60 0.12 10.48
C LYS A 174 -9.79 -1.17 10.40
N ASP A 175 -10.45 -2.33 10.41
CA ASP A 175 -9.79 -3.62 10.32
C ASP A 175 -9.57 -4.04 8.86
N PHE A 176 -10.16 -3.32 7.89
CA PHE A 176 -9.96 -3.59 6.47
C PHE A 176 -8.84 -2.72 5.91
N ASP A 177 -7.92 -3.35 5.21
CA ASP A 177 -6.85 -2.65 4.49
C ASP A 177 -7.34 -2.09 3.15
N LEU A 178 -8.39 -2.68 2.57
CA LEU A 178 -8.98 -2.24 1.32
C LEU A 178 -10.49 -2.51 1.27
N ILE A 179 -11.25 -1.50 0.87
CA ILE A 179 -12.67 -1.61 0.51
C ILE A 179 -12.80 -1.50 -1.01
N ILE A 180 -13.49 -2.45 -1.64
CA ILE A 180 -13.76 -2.46 -3.08
C ILE A 180 -15.26 -2.38 -3.31
N PHE A 181 -15.69 -1.34 -4.03
CA PHE A 181 -17.03 -1.26 -4.59
C PHE A 181 -17.01 -1.71 -6.05
N ASP A 182 -17.58 -2.89 -6.31
CA ASP A 182 -17.71 -3.46 -7.64
C ASP A 182 -19.12 -3.25 -8.17
N ARG A 183 -19.25 -2.38 -9.16
CA ARG A 183 -20.52 -1.95 -9.74
C ARG A 183 -21.59 -1.57 -8.70
N TYR A 184 -21.14 -0.91 -7.64
CA TYR A 184 -22.01 -0.56 -6.53
C TYR A 184 -22.75 0.75 -6.81
N GLN A 185 -24.03 0.78 -6.46
CA GLN A 185 -24.88 1.96 -6.53
C GLN A 185 -25.53 2.18 -5.17
N HIS A 186 -25.79 3.44 -4.85
CA HIS A 186 -26.53 3.79 -3.65
C HIS A 186 -27.94 3.20 -3.73
N ARG A 187 -28.26 2.36 -2.75
CA ARG A 187 -29.59 1.80 -2.50
C ARG A 187 -29.89 1.96 -1.01
N ASP A 188 -31.14 1.76 -0.61
CA ASP A 188 -31.59 1.76 0.80
C ASP A 188 -30.97 0.65 1.68
N VAL A 189 -29.91 -0.01 1.19
CA VAL A 189 -29.13 -1.03 1.89
C VAL A 189 -28.09 -0.39 2.82
N LEU A 190 -27.37 0.64 2.35
CA LEU A 190 -26.32 1.30 3.11
C LEU A 190 -26.79 2.70 3.54
N PRO A 191 -26.95 2.96 4.85
CA PRO A 191 -27.35 4.29 5.34
C PRO A 191 -26.40 5.39 4.87
N ILE A 192 -26.95 6.60 4.62
CA ILE A 192 -26.19 7.73 4.09
C ILE A 192 -24.96 8.09 4.95
N LEU A 193 -25.11 7.96 6.27
CA LEU A 193 -24.06 8.22 7.26
C LEU A 193 -22.84 7.30 7.09
N TYR A 194 -23.02 6.08 6.58
CA TYR A 194 -21.91 5.14 6.47
C TYR A 194 -20.97 5.49 5.30
N TYR A 195 -21.44 6.23 4.30
CA TYR A 195 -20.57 6.77 3.26
C TYR A 195 -19.62 7.85 3.80
N ASP A 196 -20.05 8.59 4.82
CA ASP A 196 -19.22 9.57 5.52
C ASP A 196 -18.09 8.85 6.28
N TYR A 197 -18.41 7.76 6.99
CA TYR A 197 -17.40 6.93 7.66
C TYR A 197 -16.40 6.30 6.68
N ILE A 198 -16.83 5.90 5.48
CA ILE A 198 -15.91 5.40 4.45
C ILE A 198 -14.98 6.53 3.97
N SER A 199 -15.50 7.75 3.79
CA SER A 199 -14.68 8.89 3.40
C SER A 199 -13.65 9.24 4.47
N GLU A 200 -14.06 9.25 5.74
CA GLU A 200 -13.17 9.46 6.88
C GLU A 200 -12.12 8.34 7.00
N TYR A 201 -12.52 7.08 6.77
CA TYR A 201 -11.61 5.93 6.73
C TYR A 201 -10.52 6.12 5.67
N VAL A 202 -10.87 6.56 4.46
CA VAL A 202 -9.89 6.84 3.40
C VAL A 202 -8.97 7.98 3.84
N GLU A 203 -9.51 9.11 4.30
CA GLU A 203 -8.72 10.27 4.72
C GLU A 203 -7.67 9.91 5.79
N LYS A 204 -8.03 8.99 6.70
CA LYS A 204 -7.17 8.47 7.79
C LYS A 204 -6.21 7.36 7.37
N GLY A 205 -6.02 7.12 6.08
CA GLY A 205 -5.03 6.17 5.60
C GLY A 205 -5.57 4.86 5.02
N GLY A 206 -6.89 4.68 5.01
CA GLY A 206 -7.56 3.55 4.40
C GLY A 206 -7.50 3.54 2.87
N ALA A 207 -7.89 2.41 2.28
CA ALA A 207 -7.84 2.24 0.83
C ALA A 207 -9.21 1.94 0.22
N LEU A 208 -9.51 2.56 -0.92
CA LEU A 208 -10.78 2.41 -1.63
C LEU A 208 -10.56 2.14 -3.12
N LEU A 209 -11.24 1.13 -3.65
CA LEU A 209 -11.29 0.86 -5.09
C LEU A 209 -12.73 0.92 -5.59
N ILE A 210 -12.96 1.72 -6.63
CA ILE A 210 -14.23 1.75 -7.36
C ILE A 210 -14.03 1.09 -8.72
N ALA A 211 -14.66 -0.06 -8.95
CA ALA A 211 -14.81 -0.63 -10.29
C ALA A 211 -16.17 -0.20 -10.84
N ALA A 212 -16.17 0.88 -11.63
CA ALA A 212 -17.37 1.55 -12.09
C ALA A 212 -17.96 0.89 -13.34
N GLY A 213 -19.27 0.64 -13.31
CA GLY A 213 -20.10 0.35 -14.46
C GLY A 213 -21.10 1.48 -14.76
N PRO A 214 -22.10 1.23 -15.62
CA PRO A 214 -23.11 2.21 -16.01
C PRO A 214 -23.83 2.88 -14.82
N GLU A 215 -24.00 2.15 -13.72
CA GLU A 215 -24.66 2.66 -12.51
C GLU A 215 -23.94 3.86 -11.87
N TYR A 216 -22.63 4.01 -12.07
CA TYR A 216 -21.89 5.18 -11.61
C TYR A 216 -22.27 6.47 -12.37
N ALA A 217 -22.74 6.35 -13.61
CA ALA A 217 -23.27 7.45 -14.40
C ALA A 217 -24.77 7.72 -14.14
N GLY A 218 -25.44 6.87 -13.35
CA GLY A 218 -26.88 6.97 -13.09
C GLY A 218 -27.26 7.91 -11.93
N GLU A 219 -28.56 8.02 -11.68
CA GLU A 219 -29.12 8.83 -10.58
C GLU A 219 -28.80 8.25 -9.19
N ASN A 220 -28.63 6.93 -9.10
CA ASN A 220 -28.28 6.22 -7.86
C ASN A 220 -26.76 6.11 -7.65
N SER A 221 -25.97 6.95 -8.32
CA SER A 221 -24.51 6.93 -8.21
C SER A 221 -24.05 7.21 -6.78
N ILE A 222 -23.03 6.48 -6.33
CA ILE A 222 -22.35 6.76 -5.05
C ILE A 222 -21.70 8.15 -5.04
N ALA A 223 -21.47 8.77 -6.19
CA ALA A 223 -20.99 10.15 -6.27
C ALA A 223 -22.01 11.18 -5.77
N ARG A 224 -23.26 10.79 -5.53
CA ARG A 224 -24.32 11.63 -4.96
C ARG A 224 -24.51 11.42 -3.46
N THR A 225 -23.61 10.67 -2.82
CA THR A 225 -23.55 10.49 -1.37
C THR A 225 -22.35 11.25 -0.79
N PRO A 226 -22.20 11.33 0.54
CA PRO A 226 -21.00 11.87 1.18
C PRO A 226 -19.68 11.21 0.74
N LEU A 227 -19.73 10.05 0.07
CA LEU A 227 -18.53 9.39 -0.47
C LEU A 227 -17.81 10.25 -1.52
N ASN A 228 -18.50 11.21 -2.13
CA ASN A 228 -17.94 12.09 -3.15
C ASN A 228 -16.63 12.78 -2.73
N ALA A 229 -16.42 13.04 -1.44
CA ALA A 229 -15.19 13.63 -0.90
C ALA A 229 -13.95 12.74 -1.12
N ALA A 230 -14.14 11.41 -1.16
CA ALA A 230 -13.07 10.45 -1.39
C ALA A 230 -12.90 10.06 -2.87
N LEU A 231 -13.84 10.43 -3.76
CA LEU A 231 -13.79 10.00 -5.15
C LEU A 231 -12.81 10.86 -5.98
N PRO A 232 -11.94 10.25 -6.82
CA PRO A 232 -10.98 10.99 -7.63
C PRO A 232 -11.60 11.62 -8.88
N ALA A 233 -12.87 11.39 -9.17
CA ALA A 233 -13.56 12.03 -10.29
C ALA A 233 -15.08 11.99 -10.05
N MET A 234 -15.81 12.83 -10.78
CA MET A 234 -17.28 12.87 -10.73
C MET A 234 -17.88 12.38 -12.05
N PRO A 235 -19.04 11.68 -12.05
CA PRO A 235 -19.64 11.21 -13.29
C PRO A 235 -20.15 12.36 -14.15
N THR A 236 -20.07 12.21 -15.47
CA THR A 236 -20.73 13.12 -16.43
C THR A 236 -22.17 12.71 -16.74
N GLY A 237 -22.55 11.48 -16.41
CA GLY A 237 -23.80 10.86 -16.86
C GLY A 237 -23.67 10.11 -18.19
N GLU A 238 -22.50 10.17 -18.83
CA GLU A 238 -22.26 9.49 -20.11
C GLU A 238 -21.72 8.07 -19.91
N VAL A 239 -22.23 7.14 -20.72
CA VAL A 239 -21.66 5.81 -20.92
C VAL A 239 -21.25 5.70 -22.38
N VAL A 240 -19.96 5.44 -22.63
CA VAL A 240 -19.42 5.33 -23.98
C VAL A 240 -19.27 3.86 -24.34
N ASP A 241 -20.22 3.33 -25.13
CA ASP A 241 -20.18 1.97 -25.66
C ASP A 241 -19.51 1.96 -27.06
N LYS A 242 -18.18 1.88 -27.09
CA LYS A 242 -17.34 1.87 -28.30
C LYS A 242 -16.16 0.93 -28.10
N ALA A 243 -15.75 0.19 -29.13
CA ALA A 243 -14.57 -0.65 -29.07
C ALA A 243 -13.27 0.17 -28.97
N PHE A 244 -12.40 -0.18 -28.03
CA PHE A 244 -11.08 0.44 -27.85
C PHE A 244 -10.08 -0.57 -27.30
N TYR A 245 -8.80 -0.37 -27.59
CA TYR A 245 -7.72 -1.00 -26.83
C TYR A 245 -7.43 -0.11 -25.61
N PRO A 246 -7.51 -0.62 -24.38
CA PRO A 246 -6.97 0.08 -23.23
C PRO A 246 -5.51 0.48 -23.52
N ARG A 247 -5.11 1.69 -23.12
CA ARG A 247 -3.73 2.18 -23.34
C ARG A 247 -3.19 2.82 -22.09
N LEU A 248 -1.88 2.75 -21.91
CA LEU A 248 -1.20 3.52 -20.87
C LEU A 248 -1.12 4.98 -21.29
N THR A 249 -1.19 5.88 -20.32
CA THR A 249 -0.77 7.28 -20.50
C THR A 249 0.76 7.37 -20.34
N ASP A 250 1.35 8.52 -20.66
CA ASP A 250 2.80 8.76 -20.42
C ASP A 250 3.16 8.64 -18.94
N LEU A 251 2.23 9.00 -18.06
CA LEU A 251 2.33 8.77 -16.62
C LEU A 251 2.22 7.28 -16.28
N GLY A 252 1.24 6.57 -16.85
CA GLY A 252 1.06 5.13 -16.66
C GLY A 252 2.23 4.27 -17.12
N GLN A 253 3.01 4.71 -18.11
CA GLN A 253 4.25 4.04 -18.51
C GLN A 253 5.32 4.07 -17.42
N ARG A 254 5.29 5.05 -16.50
CA ARG A 254 6.22 5.20 -15.37
C ARG A 254 5.64 4.67 -14.07
N HIS A 255 4.32 4.80 -13.87
CA HIS A 255 3.64 4.48 -12.63
C HIS A 255 3.80 2.99 -12.25
N PRO A 256 4.17 2.65 -10.99
CA PRO A 256 4.46 1.27 -10.57
C PRO A 256 3.32 0.27 -10.81
N VAL A 257 2.07 0.73 -10.78
CA VAL A 257 0.91 -0.13 -11.04
C VAL A 257 0.86 -0.62 -12.49
N THR A 258 1.26 0.22 -13.44
CA THR A 258 1.05 -0.02 -14.88
C THR A 258 2.34 -0.17 -15.69
N ARG A 259 3.50 0.23 -15.14
CA ARG A 259 4.80 0.10 -15.80
C ARG A 259 5.14 -1.35 -16.09
N GLY A 260 5.55 -1.62 -17.32
CA GLY A 260 6.02 -2.94 -17.73
C GLY A 260 4.94 -4.02 -17.63
N LEU A 261 3.66 -3.66 -17.79
CA LEU A 261 2.61 -4.66 -17.99
C LEU A 261 2.87 -5.45 -19.28
N ASP A 262 2.71 -6.77 -19.23
CA ASP A 262 2.94 -7.63 -20.39
C ASP A 262 2.08 -7.17 -21.58
N GLY A 263 2.69 -7.00 -22.76
CA GLY A 263 2.01 -6.55 -23.98
C GLY A 263 1.76 -5.05 -24.09
N SER A 264 2.24 -4.22 -23.14
CA SER A 264 2.11 -2.75 -23.19
C SER A 264 3.05 -2.04 -24.17
N ALA A 265 4.14 -2.69 -24.58
CA ALA A 265 5.23 -2.06 -25.34
C ALA A 265 4.96 -1.91 -26.86
N SER A 266 3.78 -2.28 -27.34
CA SER A 266 3.36 -2.25 -28.75
C SER A 266 2.20 -1.27 -28.96
N GLU A 267 2.03 -0.76 -30.19
CA GLU A 267 0.84 0.01 -30.57
C GLU A 267 0.16 -0.64 -31.81
N PRO A 268 -1.10 -1.11 -31.70
CA PRO A 268 -1.88 -1.20 -30.46
C PRO A 268 -1.24 -2.16 -29.44
N PRO A 269 -1.53 -2.01 -28.14
CA PRO A 269 -1.09 -2.98 -27.13
C PRO A 269 -1.54 -4.40 -27.50
N HIS A 270 -0.74 -5.41 -27.13
CA HIS A 270 -1.09 -6.83 -27.30
C HIS A 270 -2.13 -7.28 -26.27
N TRP A 271 -3.20 -6.50 -26.15
CA TRP A 271 -4.32 -6.71 -25.26
C TRP A 271 -5.58 -6.79 -26.10
N SER A 272 -6.62 -7.42 -25.55
CA SER A 272 -7.90 -7.39 -26.22
C SER A 272 -8.68 -6.11 -25.97
N ARG A 273 -9.63 -5.86 -26.87
CA ARG A 273 -10.47 -4.67 -26.82
C ARG A 273 -11.46 -4.74 -25.67
N TRP A 274 -11.72 -3.58 -25.10
CA TRP A 274 -12.90 -3.31 -24.28
C TRP A 274 -13.88 -2.50 -25.11
N PHE A 275 -15.11 -2.39 -24.63
CA PHE A 275 -16.24 -1.82 -25.34
C PHE A 275 -16.96 -0.75 -24.54
N ARG A 276 -16.62 -0.53 -23.26
CA ARG A 276 -17.28 0.44 -22.41
C ARG A 276 -16.29 1.29 -21.61
N THR A 277 -16.50 2.59 -21.62
CA THR A 277 -15.85 3.56 -20.72
C THR A 277 -16.92 4.41 -20.05
N ILE A 278 -16.80 4.61 -18.73
CA ILE A 278 -17.69 5.48 -17.97
C ILE A 278 -17.16 6.92 -18.00
N GLY A 279 -18.01 7.87 -18.38
CA GLY A 279 -17.64 9.27 -18.49
C GLY A 279 -17.48 9.94 -17.13
N VAL A 280 -16.34 10.59 -16.92
CA VAL A 280 -16.06 11.41 -15.74
C VAL A 280 -15.56 12.80 -16.11
N LYS A 281 -15.72 13.73 -15.17
CA LYS A 281 -15.23 15.11 -15.23
C LYS A 281 -14.37 15.40 -14.01
N ASN A 282 -13.50 16.40 -14.15
CA ASN A 282 -12.58 16.88 -13.12
C ASN A 282 -11.79 15.74 -12.48
N PRO A 283 -11.01 14.96 -13.26
CA PRO A 283 -10.17 13.92 -12.70
C PRO A 283 -9.10 14.55 -11.79
N GLU A 284 -8.98 14.01 -10.59
CA GLU A 284 -7.97 14.30 -9.58
C GLU A 284 -6.99 13.12 -9.49
N GLY A 285 -5.77 13.40 -9.03
CA GLY A 285 -4.69 12.42 -9.01
C GLY A 285 -4.15 12.07 -10.40
N GLU A 286 -3.80 10.80 -10.58
CA GLU A 286 -3.04 10.28 -11.70
C GLU A 286 -3.91 9.43 -12.64
N VAL A 287 -4.09 9.90 -13.88
CA VAL A 287 -4.71 9.09 -14.94
C VAL A 287 -3.63 8.22 -15.58
N VAL A 288 -3.58 6.93 -15.20
CA VAL A 288 -2.53 5.99 -15.65
C VAL A 288 -2.94 5.16 -16.87
N MET A 289 -4.24 5.05 -17.15
CA MET A 289 -4.74 4.39 -18.35
C MET A 289 -5.86 5.20 -19.01
N LYS A 290 -5.97 5.08 -20.33
CA LYS A 290 -7.00 5.69 -21.16
C LYS A 290 -7.79 4.65 -21.96
N GLY A 291 -9.06 4.96 -22.19
CA GLY A 291 -10.06 4.12 -22.83
C GLY A 291 -10.51 4.67 -24.18
N ALA A 292 -11.80 4.55 -24.48
CA ALA A 292 -12.38 5.06 -25.72
C ALA A 292 -12.19 6.59 -25.83
N ASP A 293 -11.83 7.07 -27.02
CA ASP A 293 -11.65 8.50 -27.31
C ASP A 293 -10.69 9.21 -26.35
N ASP A 294 -9.62 8.51 -25.95
CA ASP A 294 -8.60 8.96 -24.99
C ASP A 294 -9.15 9.38 -23.60
N ARG A 295 -10.39 8.98 -23.28
CA ARG A 295 -11.00 9.25 -21.97
C ARG A 295 -10.29 8.48 -20.84
N PRO A 296 -10.28 8.98 -19.60
CA PRO A 296 -9.70 8.27 -18.46
C PRO A 296 -10.30 6.87 -18.30
N LEU A 297 -9.44 5.88 -17.99
CA LEU A 297 -9.85 4.50 -17.74
C LEU A 297 -9.47 4.03 -16.33
N LEU A 298 -8.27 4.38 -15.86
CA LEU A 298 -7.81 4.07 -14.50
C LEU A 298 -7.22 5.34 -13.89
N LEU A 299 -7.81 5.76 -12.78
CA LEU A 299 -7.34 6.86 -11.94
C LEU A 299 -6.81 6.30 -10.63
N LEU A 300 -5.70 6.86 -10.17
CA LEU A 300 -5.08 6.55 -8.89
C LEU A 300 -4.82 7.88 -8.17
N ASP A 301 -5.33 8.02 -6.95
CA ASP A 301 -5.26 9.28 -6.21
C ASP A 301 -4.95 9.03 -4.73
N ARG A 302 -4.44 10.07 -4.07
CA ARG A 302 -4.17 10.09 -2.63
C ARG A 302 -5.13 11.08 -1.97
N LYS A 303 -5.90 10.60 -1.00
CA LYS A 303 -6.87 11.39 -0.23
C LYS A 303 -6.47 11.36 1.24
N GLY A 304 -6.04 12.50 1.77
CA GLY A 304 -5.38 12.56 3.07
C GLY A 304 -4.17 11.64 3.12
N GLU A 305 -4.19 10.70 4.07
CA GLU A 305 -3.17 9.66 4.19
C GLU A 305 -3.50 8.41 3.35
N GLY A 306 -4.72 8.28 2.81
CA GLY A 306 -5.22 7.10 2.10
C GLY A 306 -4.96 7.09 0.60
N ARG A 307 -5.41 6.00 -0.04
CA ARG A 307 -5.28 5.79 -1.49
C ARG A 307 -6.61 5.38 -2.09
N VAL A 308 -6.94 5.96 -3.25
CA VAL A 308 -8.18 5.68 -3.96
C VAL A 308 -7.88 5.32 -5.41
N GLY A 309 -8.47 4.23 -5.87
CA GLY A 309 -8.41 3.77 -7.25
C GLY A 309 -9.79 3.81 -7.87
N MET A 310 -9.87 4.23 -9.13
CA MET A 310 -11.13 4.21 -9.89
C MET A 310 -10.89 3.64 -11.28
N LEU A 311 -11.44 2.46 -11.53
CA LEU A 311 -11.47 1.80 -12.83
C LEU A 311 -12.81 2.11 -13.50
N LEU A 312 -12.76 2.91 -14.57
CA LEU A 312 -13.93 3.44 -15.29
C LEU A 312 -14.47 2.49 -16.36
N SER A 313 -14.48 1.20 -16.06
CA SER A 313 -15.08 0.17 -16.88
C SER A 313 -15.34 -1.09 -16.06
N ASP A 314 -16.47 -1.73 -16.31
CA ASP A 314 -16.80 -3.03 -15.74
C ASP A 314 -16.21 -4.19 -16.55
N GLN A 315 -15.48 -3.94 -17.64
CA GLN A 315 -15.20 -4.93 -18.68
C GLN A 315 -13.84 -5.61 -18.61
N GLY A 316 -13.04 -5.41 -17.56
CA GLY A 316 -11.76 -6.11 -17.44
C GLY A 316 -11.89 -7.65 -17.33
N TRP A 317 -13.09 -8.18 -17.13
CA TRP A 317 -13.37 -9.61 -17.27
C TRP A 317 -13.16 -10.16 -18.69
N LEU A 318 -13.20 -9.32 -19.72
CA LEU A 318 -12.87 -9.72 -21.10
C LEU A 318 -11.43 -10.22 -21.19
N TRP A 319 -10.51 -9.50 -20.54
CA TRP A 319 -9.11 -9.93 -20.41
C TRP A 319 -9.01 -11.25 -19.64
N ALA A 320 -9.74 -11.36 -18.53
CA ALA A 320 -9.72 -12.57 -17.70
C ALA A 320 -10.25 -13.82 -18.42
N ARG A 321 -11.17 -13.66 -19.38
CA ARG A 321 -11.70 -14.75 -20.20
C ARG A 321 -10.87 -15.06 -21.44
N GLY A 322 -9.76 -14.35 -21.68
CA GLY A 322 -8.94 -14.55 -22.87
C GLY A 322 -9.63 -14.10 -24.17
N PHE A 323 -10.64 -13.23 -24.10
CA PHE A 323 -11.26 -12.64 -25.30
C PHE A 323 -10.17 -11.99 -26.14
N GLU A 324 -10.15 -12.24 -27.46
CA GLU A 324 -9.13 -11.73 -28.42
C GLU A 324 -7.68 -11.83 -27.93
N GLY A 325 -7.31 -12.93 -27.27
CA GLY A 325 -5.96 -13.14 -26.75
C GLY A 325 -5.72 -12.61 -25.33
N GLY A 326 -6.67 -11.86 -24.75
CA GLY A 326 -6.67 -11.45 -23.35
C GLY A 326 -5.52 -10.53 -22.94
N GLY A 327 -5.70 -9.77 -21.86
CA GLY A 327 -4.72 -8.83 -21.35
C GLY A 327 -4.18 -9.19 -19.96
N PRO A 328 -3.25 -8.37 -19.41
CA PRO A 328 -2.53 -8.62 -18.16
C PRO A 328 -3.39 -8.32 -16.92
N HIS A 329 -4.63 -8.81 -16.87
CA HIS A 329 -5.58 -8.53 -15.80
C HIS A 329 -5.08 -8.93 -14.41
N VAL A 330 -4.41 -10.09 -14.28
CA VAL A 330 -3.83 -10.53 -12.99
C VAL A 330 -2.78 -9.54 -12.50
N GLN A 331 -1.87 -9.14 -13.37
CA GLN A 331 -0.82 -8.17 -13.02
C GLN A 331 -1.44 -6.83 -12.64
N LEU A 332 -2.35 -6.30 -13.47
CA LEU A 332 -2.98 -5.01 -13.24
C LEU A 332 -3.77 -5.00 -11.92
N TYR A 333 -4.65 -5.97 -11.69
CA TYR A 333 -5.53 -5.97 -10.54
C TYR A 333 -4.79 -6.25 -9.23
N ARG A 334 -3.81 -7.17 -9.23
CA ARG A 334 -2.93 -7.36 -8.07
C ARG A 334 -2.19 -6.07 -7.75
N ARG A 335 -1.62 -5.41 -8.77
CA ARG A 335 -0.88 -4.17 -8.56
C ARG A 335 -1.75 -3.01 -8.10
N ILE A 336 -2.98 -2.88 -8.61
CA ILE A 336 -3.93 -1.90 -8.07
C ILE A 336 -4.17 -2.17 -6.58
N ALA A 337 -4.50 -3.41 -6.21
CA ALA A 337 -4.78 -3.77 -4.83
C ALA A 337 -3.56 -3.51 -3.91
N HIS A 338 -2.36 -3.94 -4.31
CA HIS A 338 -1.12 -3.75 -3.55
C HIS A 338 -0.75 -2.27 -3.40
N TRP A 339 -0.91 -1.47 -4.47
CA TRP A 339 -0.65 -0.04 -4.39
C TRP A 339 -1.63 0.63 -3.44
N LEU A 340 -2.92 0.30 -3.52
CA LEU A 340 -3.94 0.82 -2.62
C LEU A 340 -3.63 0.50 -1.14
N MET A 341 -3.19 -0.72 -0.87
CA MET A 341 -2.82 -1.19 0.48
C MET A 341 -1.40 -0.76 0.94
N LYS A 342 -0.74 0.14 0.19
CA LYS A 342 0.59 0.68 0.51
C LYS A 342 1.67 -0.40 0.63
N GLU A 343 1.64 -1.38 -0.28
CA GLU A 343 2.67 -2.40 -0.33
C GLU A 343 3.99 -1.79 -0.85
N PRO A 344 5.13 -2.01 -0.16
CA PRO A 344 6.40 -1.35 -0.47
C PRO A 344 6.90 -1.54 -1.90
N GLU A 345 6.55 -2.65 -2.55
CA GLU A 345 6.92 -2.92 -3.94
C GLU A 345 6.33 -1.92 -4.94
N LEU A 346 5.19 -1.30 -4.60
CA LEU A 346 4.48 -0.39 -5.48
C LEU A 346 4.51 1.07 -5.04
N GLU A 347 5.31 1.43 -4.02
CA GLU A 347 5.52 2.83 -3.66
C GLU A 347 6.11 3.63 -4.84
N GLU A 348 5.48 4.75 -5.21
CA GLU A 348 5.95 5.65 -6.27
C GLU A 348 7.39 6.12 -6.04
N GLU A 349 7.74 6.43 -4.79
CA GLU A 349 9.05 6.91 -4.37
C GLU A 349 9.70 5.88 -3.44
N ARG A 350 10.77 5.25 -3.91
CA ARG A 350 11.48 4.24 -3.13
C ARG A 350 12.96 4.19 -3.44
N LEU A 351 13.78 4.11 -2.40
CA LEU A 351 15.21 3.85 -2.51
C LEU A 351 15.55 2.53 -1.82
N THR A 352 16.15 1.60 -2.55
CA THR A 352 16.61 0.32 -2.01
C THR A 352 18.10 0.14 -2.28
N ALA A 353 18.80 -0.43 -1.31
CA ALA A 353 20.20 -0.83 -1.45
C ALA A 353 20.34 -2.31 -1.08
N ASP A 354 21.04 -3.08 -1.91
CA ASP A 354 21.34 -4.49 -1.66
C ASP A 354 22.83 -4.78 -1.93
N GLY A 355 23.41 -5.67 -1.12
CA GLY A 355 24.83 -5.97 -1.13
C GLY A 355 25.10 -7.40 -1.59
N HIS A 356 25.76 -7.55 -2.73
CA HIS A 356 26.20 -8.85 -3.27
C HIS A 356 27.73 -8.93 -3.26
N GLY A 357 28.30 -9.48 -2.19
CA GLY A 357 29.74 -9.54 -1.99
C GLY A 357 30.35 -8.14 -1.85
N MET A 358 31.17 -7.73 -2.83
CA MET A 358 31.77 -6.38 -2.88
C MET A 358 30.98 -5.39 -3.74
N MET A 359 29.82 -5.80 -4.27
CA MET A 359 28.96 -4.95 -5.10
C MET A 359 27.79 -4.42 -4.28
N LEU A 360 27.58 -3.12 -4.31
CA LEU A 360 26.39 -2.45 -3.77
C LEU A 360 25.49 -2.06 -4.94
N GLU A 361 24.32 -2.69 -5.04
CA GLU A 361 23.28 -2.29 -5.99
C GLU A 361 22.34 -1.30 -5.29
N ILE A 362 22.21 -0.11 -5.85
CA ILE A 362 21.25 0.90 -5.39
C ILE A 362 20.21 1.07 -6.49
N ARG A 363 18.95 0.86 -6.14
CA ARG A 363 17.80 1.05 -7.03
C ARG A 363 16.91 2.15 -6.47
N ARG A 364 16.67 3.16 -7.30
CA ARG A 364 15.73 4.25 -7.01
C ARG A 364 14.53 4.13 -7.94
N GLN A 365 13.34 4.17 -7.36
CA GLN A 365 12.07 4.34 -8.02
C GLN A 365 11.56 5.75 -7.72
N SER A 366 11.17 6.46 -8.77
CA SER A 366 10.62 7.81 -8.67
C SER A 366 9.69 8.07 -9.84
N MET A 367 8.68 8.90 -9.61
CA MET A 367 7.76 9.41 -10.63
C MET A 367 8.30 10.66 -11.34
N ILE A 368 9.36 11.28 -10.81
CA ILE A 368 10.02 12.43 -11.42
C ILE A 368 10.98 11.97 -12.52
N ASP A 369 11.01 12.71 -13.63
CA ASP A 369 11.81 12.38 -14.83
C ASP A 369 13.32 12.37 -14.59
N ASP A 370 13.85 13.33 -13.84
CA ASP A 370 15.27 13.39 -13.49
C ASP A 370 15.42 13.62 -11.97
N PRO A 371 15.56 12.56 -11.17
CA PRO A 371 15.70 12.69 -9.73
C PRO A 371 17.16 12.97 -9.30
N GLY A 372 18.07 13.30 -10.23
CA GLY A 372 19.46 13.66 -9.94
C GLY A 372 20.36 12.49 -9.50
N PRO A 373 21.64 12.71 -9.17
CA PRO A 373 22.57 11.64 -8.78
C PRO A 373 22.27 11.10 -7.37
N ALA A 374 22.50 9.80 -7.16
CA ALA A 374 22.49 9.20 -5.82
C ALA A 374 23.81 9.50 -5.09
N GLN A 375 23.73 9.83 -3.79
CA GLN A 375 24.91 9.98 -2.94
C GLN A 375 25.06 8.75 -2.05
N VAL A 376 26.29 8.25 -1.92
CA VAL A 376 26.62 7.10 -1.05
C VAL A 376 27.65 7.58 -0.04
N ILE A 377 27.30 7.50 1.24
CA ILE A 377 28.21 7.81 2.34
C ILE A 377 28.75 6.49 2.87
N THR A 378 30.06 6.30 2.74
CA THR A 378 30.77 5.12 3.24
C THR A 378 30.88 5.15 4.76
N PRO A 379 31.19 4.00 5.43
CA PRO A 379 31.46 3.98 6.87
C PRO A 379 32.58 4.94 7.32
N SER A 380 33.46 5.35 6.40
CA SER A 380 34.51 6.35 6.66
C SER A 380 34.00 7.80 6.66
N GLY A 381 32.72 8.03 6.40
CA GLY A 381 32.11 9.36 6.27
C GLY A 381 32.40 10.07 4.96
N LYS A 382 33.01 9.38 3.99
CA LYS A 382 33.25 9.88 2.62
C LYS A 382 32.15 9.51 1.66
#